data_AF-A0A1F9YRM8-F1
#
_entry.id   AF-A0A1F9YRM8-F1
#
_cell.length_a   1.000
_cell.length_b   1.000
_cell.length_c   1.000
_cell.angle_alpha   90.00
_cell.angle_beta   90.00
_cell.angle_gamma   90.00
#
_symmetry.space_group_name_H-M   'P 1'
#
loop_
_entity.id
_entity.type
_entity.pdbx_description
1 polymer ?
#
loop_
_entity_poly.entity_id
_entity_poly.type
_entity_poly.pdbx_seq_one_letter_code
_entity_poly.pdbx_strand_id
1 'polypeptide(L)'
;MTVGELLESRGKILGLKAVVGARNLSRKILVSEINRPGLAVAGHMEQFRSERIQIIGKGEYAYCLKECGNRADKKRLTGHLLSMLGHPDIPCVIVTGGLKPLAVFKEACQKKGVPLLTTDIDTSSFIRELTIYLDDKLAAITCAHGVLVNVYGLGVLIQGDSGVGKSECALELLKRGHVLIADDIVEVKRRIGYMLMGSSPKNLKHYMEVRGLGIIDVELLFGIGSIMDQSLIEMHVKLECVAPGGLNLSNYDRTGLSTSEVTILDVPIPSLRLPVTPGRNLAVLIEVASLNQRLKNQGYFVAKKFNESLIKEIGGKKR
;
A
#
# COMPACT_ATOMS: atom_id res chain seq x y z
N MET A 1 13.30 1.68 -7.15
CA MET A 1 13.22 0.78 -8.33
C MET A 1 14.05 1.35 -9.46
N THR A 2 14.63 0.53 -10.33
CA THR A 2 15.33 0.98 -11.55
C THR A 2 14.48 0.80 -12.81
N VAL A 3 14.84 1.47 -13.92
CA VAL A 3 14.15 1.27 -15.22
C VAL A 3 14.37 -0.15 -15.75
N GLY A 4 15.52 -0.76 -15.46
CA GLY A 4 15.80 -2.16 -15.78
C GLY A 4 14.84 -3.12 -15.06
N GLU A 5 14.66 -2.94 -13.74
CA GLU A 5 13.70 -3.71 -12.96
C GLU A 5 12.27 -3.59 -13.50
N LEU A 6 11.85 -2.40 -13.96
CA LEU A 6 10.54 -2.18 -14.58
C LEU A 6 10.38 -3.02 -15.88
N LEU A 7 11.43 -3.08 -16.71
CA LEU A 7 11.41 -3.87 -17.95
C LEU A 7 11.40 -5.37 -17.68
N GLU A 8 12.19 -5.83 -16.70
CA GLU A 8 12.26 -7.25 -16.35
C GLU A 8 10.96 -7.76 -15.72
N SER A 9 10.41 -7.00 -14.76
CA SER A 9 9.25 -7.45 -14.00
C SER A 9 7.94 -7.32 -14.77
N ARG A 10 7.77 -6.23 -15.55
CA ARG A 10 6.47 -5.87 -16.13
C ARG A 10 6.56 -5.43 -17.60
N GLY A 11 7.74 -5.49 -18.21
CA GLY A 11 7.94 -5.10 -19.61
C GLY A 11 7.12 -5.93 -20.60
N LYS A 12 6.98 -7.24 -20.38
CA LYS A 12 6.15 -8.11 -21.23
C LYS A 12 4.66 -7.74 -21.15
N ILE A 13 4.14 -7.50 -19.95
CA ILE A 13 2.73 -7.17 -19.71
C ILE A 13 2.39 -5.79 -20.26
N LEU A 14 3.30 -4.81 -20.05
CA LEU A 14 3.13 -3.44 -20.51
C LEU A 14 3.57 -3.21 -21.97
N GLY A 15 4.00 -4.26 -22.68
CA GLY A 15 4.47 -4.17 -24.06
C GLY A 15 5.68 -3.25 -24.26
N LEU A 16 6.53 -3.08 -23.23
CA LEU A 16 7.65 -2.14 -23.26
C LEU A 16 8.83 -2.71 -24.05
N LYS A 17 9.32 -1.91 -25.00
CA LYS A 17 10.52 -2.21 -25.79
C LYS A 17 11.49 -1.05 -25.68
N ALA A 18 12.75 -1.33 -25.37
CA ALA A 18 13.80 -0.30 -25.34
C ALA A 18 14.31 0.00 -26.75
N VAL A 19 14.26 1.27 -27.15
CA VAL A 19 14.70 1.74 -28.48
C VAL A 19 16.07 2.41 -28.41
N VAL A 20 16.31 3.19 -27.36
CA VAL A 20 17.58 3.91 -27.13
C VAL A 20 17.95 3.82 -25.65
N GLY A 21 19.24 3.79 -25.34
CA GLY A 21 19.72 3.92 -23.97
C GLY A 21 19.65 2.62 -23.15
N ALA A 22 19.71 1.45 -23.79
CA ALA A 22 19.75 0.16 -23.10
C ALA A 22 20.91 0.01 -22.10
N ARG A 23 21.98 0.81 -22.24
CA ARG A 23 23.11 0.87 -21.30
C ARG A 23 22.81 1.67 -20.02
N ASN A 24 21.77 2.52 -20.02
CA ASN A 24 21.44 3.42 -18.92
C ASN A 24 20.14 3.03 -18.20
N LEU A 25 19.82 1.73 -18.17
CA LEU A 25 18.65 1.21 -17.47
C LEU A 25 18.78 1.24 -15.93
N SER A 26 19.94 1.63 -15.41
CA SER A 26 20.23 1.79 -13.98
C SER A 26 19.63 3.06 -13.35
N ARG A 27 19.03 3.96 -14.15
CA ARG A 27 18.37 5.16 -13.61
C ARG A 27 17.24 4.77 -12.66
N LYS A 28 17.12 5.52 -11.55
CA LYS A 28 16.17 5.24 -10.47
C LYS A 28 14.82 5.90 -10.74
N ILE A 29 13.75 5.15 -10.51
CA ILE A 29 12.37 5.65 -10.43
C ILE A 29 12.06 5.82 -8.94
N LEU A 30 11.84 7.06 -8.53
CA LEU A 30 11.64 7.45 -7.13
C LEU A 30 10.18 7.75 -6.79
N VAL A 31 9.39 8.21 -7.77
CA VAL A 31 7.99 8.59 -7.61
C VAL A 31 7.10 7.75 -8.52
N SER A 32 5.87 7.49 -8.09
CA SER A 32 4.86 6.76 -8.88
C SER A 32 4.09 7.65 -9.86
N GLU A 33 4.11 8.96 -9.63
CA GLU A 33 3.46 9.95 -10.47
C GLU A 33 4.09 10.01 -11.86
N ILE A 34 3.23 10.20 -12.86
CA ILE A 34 3.61 10.24 -14.27
C ILE A 34 3.48 11.67 -14.79
N ASN A 35 4.36 12.08 -15.71
CA ASN A 35 4.28 13.37 -16.37
C ASN A 35 4.00 13.23 -17.87
N ARG A 36 3.15 14.12 -18.40
CA ARG A 36 2.90 14.29 -19.83
C ARG A 36 3.46 15.64 -20.26
N PRO A 37 4.65 15.69 -20.88
CA PRO A 37 5.42 16.92 -21.01
C PRO A 37 4.97 17.82 -22.17
N GLY A 38 3.67 18.04 -22.38
CA GLY A 38 3.16 18.82 -23.51
C GLY A 38 3.72 20.25 -23.54
N LEU A 39 3.65 20.98 -22.42
CA LEU A 39 4.19 22.35 -22.30
C LEU A 39 5.73 22.38 -22.33
N ALA A 40 6.39 21.39 -21.74
CA ALA A 40 7.84 21.32 -21.72
C ALA A 40 8.43 21.09 -23.12
N VAL A 41 7.75 20.28 -23.94
CA VAL A 41 8.09 20.09 -25.36
C VAL A 41 7.89 21.39 -26.16
N ALA A 42 6.90 22.21 -25.80
CA ALA A 42 6.69 23.53 -26.39
C ALA A 42 7.68 24.61 -25.88
N GLY A 43 8.50 24.31 -24.86
CA GLY A 43 9.56 25.19 -24.34
C GLY A 43 9.24 25.86 -23.01
N HIS A 44 8.12 25.54 -22.36
CA HIS A 44 7.74 26.09 -21.06
C HIS A 44 8.12 25.12 -19.93
N MET A 45 9.12 25.49 -19.12
CA MET A 45 9.72 24.61 -18.10
C MET A 45 9.47 25.01 -16.63
N GLU A 46 8.71 26.08 -16.38
CA GLU A 46 8.59 26.71 -15.05
C GLU A 46 8.03 25.80 -13.93
N GLN A 47 7.45 24.64 -14.27
CA GLN A 47 6.99 23.62 -13.32
C GLN A 47 7.28 22.19 -13.80
N PHE A 48 8.35 22.00 -14.56
CA PHE A 48 8.67 20.69 -15.14
C PHE A 48 9.11 19.69 -14.05
N ARG A 49 8.29 18.67 -13.83
CA ARG A 49 8.52 17.58 -12.86
C ARG A 49 9.41 16.51 -13.49
N SER A 50 10.72 16.76 -13.45
CA SER A 50 11.73 15.93 -14.11
C SER A 50 11.91 14.55 -13.48
N GLU A 51 11.62 14.40 -12.19
CA GLU A 51 11.76 13.16 -11.42
C GLU A 51 10.73 12.07 -11.81
N ARG A 52 9.69 12.45 -12.55
CA ARG A 52 8.61 11.56 -13.00
C ARG A 52 8.97 10.86 -14.30
N ILE A 53 8.33 9.71 -14.57
CA ILE A 53 8.40 9.09 -15.90
C ILE A 53 7.70 9.99 -16.92
N GLN A 54 8.36 10.26 -18.05
CA GLN A 54 7.87 11.16 -19.08
C GLN A 54 7.14 10.36 -20.17
N ILE A 55 5.85 10.61 -20.39
CA ILE A 55 5.05 9.92 -21.39
C ILE A 55 4.72 10.82 -22.56
N ILE A 56 5.09 10.36 -23.75
CA ILE A 56 4.71 10.97 -25.03
C ILE A 56 3.52 10.20 -25.58
N GLY A 57 2.34 10.82 -25.50
CA GLY A 57 1.10 10.32 -26.09
C GLY A 57 0.89 10.85 -27.50
N LYS A 58 -0.30 10.59 -28.04
CA LYS A 58 -0.70 11.03 -29.39
C LYS A 58 -0.66 12.56 -29.55
N GLY A 59 -1.07 13.31 -28.53
CA GLY A 59 -1.12 14.78 -28.59
C GLY A 59 0.27 15.41 -28.62
N GLU A 60 1.15 14.99 -27.70
CA GLU A 60 2.54 15.44 -27.64
C GLU A 60 3.30 15.03 -28.90
N TYR A 61 3.05 13.82 -29.41
CA TYR A 61 3.64 13.32 -30.65
C TYR A 61 3.18 14.12 -31.87
N ALA A 62 1.87 14.43 -31.99
CA ALA A 62 1.33 15.20 -33.10
C ALA A 62 1.90 16.62 -33.14
N TYR A 63 2.07 17.25 -31.98
CA TYR A 63 2.76 18.55 -31.88
C TYR A 63 4.21 18.44 -32.39
N CYS A 64 4.97 17.46 -31.91
CA CYS A 64 6.36 17.25 -32.36
C CYS A 64 6.44 16.97 -33.86
N LEU A 65 5.49 16.22 -34.41
CA LEU A 65 5.45 15.90 -35.84
C LEU A 65 5.22 17.17 -36.68
N LYS A 66 4.30 18.05 -36.24
CA LYS A 66 4.04 19.34 -36.88
C LYS A 66 5.28 20.23 -36.89
N GLU A 67 5.95 20.37 -35.74
CA GLU A 67 7.18 21.17 -35.60
C GLU A 67 8.37 20.59 -36.40
N CYS A 68 8.35 19.29 -36.72
CA CYS A 68 9.35 18.67 -37.59
C CYS A 68 9.16 19.00 -39.08
N GLY A 69 8.04 19.61 -39.49
CA GLY A 69 7.75 19.95 -40.88
C GLY A 69 8.63 21.05 -41.47
N ASN A 70 9.23 21.90 -40.62
CA ASN A 70 10.11 23.00 -41.02
C ASN A 70 11.48 22.88 -40.34
N ARG A 71 12.55 23.30 -41.02
CA ARG A 71 13.94 23.17 -40.55
C ARG A 71 14.23 24.07 -39.34
N ALA A 72 13.63 25.26 -39.28
CA ALA A 72 13.76 26.18 -38.15
C ALA A 72 13.09 25.63 -36.89
N ASP A 73 11.85 25.17 -37.03
CA ASP A 73 11.03 24.64 -35.94
C ASP A 73 11.60 23.32 -35.39
N LYS A 74 12.12 22.45 -36.28
CA LYS A 74 12.85 21.24 -35.87
C LYS A 74 14.07 21.55 -35.01
N LYS A 75 14.84 22.60 -35.32
CA LYS A 75 15.98 23.01 -34.49
C LYS A 75 15.52 23.51 -33.11
N ARG A 76 14.45 24.31 -33.07
CA ARG A 76 13.85 24.80 -31.82
C ARG A 76 13.37 23.66 -30.94
N LEU A 77 12.60 22.73 -31.49
CA LEU A 77 12.13 21.52 -30.79
C LEU A 77 13.30 20.69 -30.24
N THR A 78 14.35 20.52 -31.04
CA THR A 78 15.56 19.79 -30.60
C THR A 78 16.20 20.48 -29.39
N GLY A 79 16.28 21.83 -29.41
CA GLY A 79 16.77 22.61 -28.28
C GLY A 79 15.94 22.42 -27.01
N HIS A 80 14.61 22.50 -27.13
CA HIS A 80 13.69 22.27 -26.01
C HIS A 80 13.83 20.85 -25.44
N LEU A 81 13.88 19.83 -26.30
CA LEU A 81 14.06 18.44 -25.88
C LEU A 81 15.41 18.20 -25.21
N LEU A 82 16.49 18.81 -25.69
CA LEU A 82 17.80 18.72 -25.05
C LEU A 82 17.84 19.43 -23.69
N SER A 83 17.10 20.53 -23.54
CA SER A 83 16.92 21.22 -22.26
C SER A 83 16.14 20.33 -21.28
N MET A 84 14.99 19.81 -21.72
CA MET A 84 14.14 18.91 -20.95
C MET A 84 14.91 17.64 -20.53
N LEU A 85 15.52 16.93 -21.47
CA LEU A 85 16.28 15.69 -21.21
C LEU A 85 17.64 15.95 -20.55
N GLY A 86 18.02 17.22 -20.37
CA GLY A 86 19.22 17.62 -19.66
C GLY A 86 19.12 17.44 -18.14
N HIS A 87 17.91 17.31 -17.59
CA HIS A 87 17.72 17.10 -16.16
C HIS A 87 18.21 15.70 -15.74
N PRO A 88 19.04 15.61 -14.69
CA PRO A 88 19.64 14.34 -14.26
C PRO A 88 18.60 13.38 -13.67
N ASP A 89 17.48 13.89 -13.17
CA ASP A 89 16.49 13.11 -12.42
C ASP A 89 15.51 12.37 -13.33
N ILE A 90 15.55 12.59 -14.64
CA ILE A 90 14.65 11.90 -15.58
C ILE A 90 14.96 10.40 -15.59
N PRO A 91 14.00 9.55 -15.20
CA PRO A 91 14.22 8.11 -15.20
C PRO A 91 14.21 7.56 -16.64
N CYS A 92 13.16 7.85 -17.40
CA CYS A 92 13.00 7.41 -18.78
C CYS A 92 11.90 8.21 -19.51
N VAL A 93 11.91 8.09 -20.84
CA VAL A 93 10.85 8.59 -21.72
C VAL A 93 10.15 7.40 -22.37
N ILE A 94 8.82 7.40 -22.38
CA ILE A 94 8.01 6.33 -22.96
C ILE A 94 7.09 6.89 -24.03
N VAL A 95 7.17 6.36 -25.25
CA VAL A 95 6.24 6.68 -26.34
C VAL A 95 5.14 5.61 -26.37
N THR A 96 3.88 6.05 -26.34
CA THR A 96 2.70 5.17 -26.25
C THR A 96 1.93 5.08 -27.57
N GLY A 97 0.98 4.15 -27.66
CA GLY A 97 0.04 4.04 -28.77
C GLY A 97 0.65 3.47 -30.06
N GLY A 98 1.71 2.67 -29.97
CA GLY A 98 2.37 2.05 -31.13
C GLY A 98 3.06 3.04 -32.07
N LEU A 99 3.26 4.28 -31.61
CA LEU A 99 3.89 5.34 -32.39
C LEU A 99 5.39 5.09 -32.50
N LYS A 100 5.92 5.18 -33.72
CA LYS A 100 7.37 5.07 -33.96
C LYS A 100 8.06 6.35 -33.46
N PRO A 101 9.02 6.29 -32.53
CA PRO A 101 9.69 7.49 -32.04
C PRO A 101 10.38 8.28 -33.16
N LEU A 102 10.13 9.60 -33.21
CA LEU A 102 10.77 10.50 -34.17
C LEU A 102 12.29 10.51 -34.00
N ALA A 103 13.01 10.78 -35.09
CA ALA A 103 14.48 10.84 -35.08
C ALA A 103 15.02 11.84 -34.04
N VAL A 104 14.34 12.98 -33.87
CA VAL A 104 14.71 14.02 -32.90
C VAL A 104 14.71 13.49 -31.46
N PHE A 105 13.72 12.67 -31.09
CA PHE A 105 13.68 12.04 -29.77
C PHE A 105 14.82 11.04 -29.59
N LYS A 106 15.09 10.21 -30.61
CA LYS A 106 16.19 9.24 -30.55
C LYS A 106 17.54 9.93 -30.36
N GLU A 107 17.81 10.96 -31.14
CA GLU A 107 19.05 11.75 -31.06
C GLU A 107 19.20 12.45 -29.70
N ALA A 108 18.12 13.10 -29.21
CA ALA A 108 18.16 13.82 -27.94
C ALA A 108 18.34 12.86 -26.74
N CYS A 109 17.63 11.73 -26.73
CA CYS A 109 17.77 10.70 -25.71
C CYS A 109 19.17 10.06 -25.73
N GLN A 110 19.72 9.81 -26.92
CA GLN A 110 21.06 9.25 -27.07
C GLN A 110 22.14 10.22 -26.56
N LYS A 111 22.04 11.51 -26.89
CA LYS A 111 22.98 12.54 -26.42
C LYS A 111 22.97 12.72 -24.91
N LYS A 112 21.79 12.64 -24.27
CA LYS A 112 21.65 12.81 -22.82
C LYS A 112 21.69 11.51 -22.03
N GLY A 113 21.77 10.37 -22.71
CA GLY A 113 21.79 9.06 -22.06
C GLY A 113 20.50 8.74 -21.30
N VAL A 114 19.35 9.20 -21.78
CA VAL A 114 18.04 8.89 -21.19
C VAL A 114 17.44 7.69 -21.92
N PRO A 115 16.97 6.64 -21.22
CA PRO A 115 16.30 5.51 -21.84
C PRO A 115 15.01 5.93 -22.55
N LEU A 116 14.87 5.51 -23.82
CA LEU A 116 13.67 5.71 -24.62
C LEU A 116 12.99 4.35 -24.83
N LEU A 117 11.77 4.23 -24.31
CA LEU A 117 10.94 3.03 -24.40
C LEU A 117 9.73 3.29 -25.29
N THR A 118 9.19 2.23 -25.88
CA THR A 118 7.95 2.27 -26.66
C THR A 118 6.98 1.21 -26.17
N THR A 119 5.69 1.50 -26.27
CA THR A 119 4.61 0.52 -26.05
C THR A 119 3.51 0.67 -27.10
N ASP A 120 2.91 -0.46 -27.43
CA ASP A 120 1.78 -0.56 -28.35
C ASP A 120 0.43 -0.26 -27.64
N ILE A 121 0.43 -0.15 -26.31
CA ILE A 121 -0.75 0.14 -25.49
C ILE A 121 -1.17 1.62 -25.61
N ASP A 122 -2.47 1.89 -25.59
CA ASP A 122 -3.01 3.25 -25.55
C ASP A 122 -2.53 4.04 -24.31
N THR A 123 -2.39 5.35 -24.46
CA THR A 123 -1.81 6.25 -23.45
C THR A 123 -2.56 6.16 -22.11
N SER A 124 -3.89 6.16 -22.10
CA SER A 124 -4.68 6.17 -20.86
C SER A 124 -4.59 4.84 -20.12
N SER A 125 -4.73 3.73 -20.87
CA SER A 125 -4.59 2.38 -20.33
C SER A 125 -3.19 2.14 -19.78
N PHE A 126 -2.16 2.56 -20.52
CA PHE A 126 -0.78 2.41 -20.10
C PHE A 126 -0.47 3.20 -18.82
N ILE A 127 -0.91 4.47 -18.75
CA ILE A 127 -0.77 5.29 -17.54
C ILE A 127 -1.39 4.59 -16.34
N ARG A 128 -2.64 4.14 -16.46
CA ARG A 128 -3.36 3.49 -15.36
C ARG A 128 -2.60 2.26 -14.86
N GLU A 129 -2.23 1.35 -15.76
CA GLU A 129 -1.52 0.13 -15.38
C GLU A 129 -0.17 0.46 -14.75
N LEU A 130 0.61 1.37 -15.34
CA LEU A 130 1.91 1.76 -14.82
C LEU A 130 1.79 2.39 -13.43
N THR A 131 0.85 3.31 -13.22
CA THR A 131 0.60 3.94 -11.91
C THR A 131 0.29 2.90 -10.84
N ILE A 132 -0.62 1.95 -11.10
CA ILE A 132 -0.96 0.89 -10.13
C ILE A 132 0.28 0.12 -9.69
N TYR A 133 1.15 -0.21 -10.64
CA TYR A 133 2.38 -0.95 -10.34
C TYR A 133 3.42 -0.11 -9.60
N LEU A 134 3.59 1.16 -9.98
CA LEU A 134 4.54 2.02 -9.30
C LEU A 134 4.06 2.34 -7.88
N ASP A 135 2.77 2.60 -7.68
CA ASP A 135 2.17 2.75 -6.35
C ASP A 135 2.37 1.48 -5.53
N ASP A 136 2.21 0.30 -6.13
CA ASP A 136 2.51 -0.96 -5.46
C ASP A 136 3.98 -1.05 -5.06
N LYS A 137 4.91 -0.74 -5.96
CA LYS A 137 6.35 -0.97 -5.73
C LYS A 137 7.05 0.08 -4.90
N LEU A 138 6.57 1.33 -4.95
CA LEU A 138 7.14 2.49 -4.27
C LEU A 138 6.35 2.90 -3.02
N ALA A 139 5.26 2.18 -2.70
CA ALA A 139 4.48 2.40 -1.49
C ALA A 139 5.36 2.42 -0.23
N ALA A 140 5.04 3.34 0.67
CA ALA A 140 5.69 3.45 1.98
C ALA A 140 5.49 2.15 2.79
N ILE A 141 6.59 1.69 3.39
CA ILE A 141 6.65 0.51 4.24
C ILE A 141 7.14 0.95 5.63
N THR A 142 6.49 0.44 6.67
CA THR A 142 6.97 0.52 8.05
C THR A 142 6.91 -0.87 8.68
N CYS A 143 7.54 -1.05 9.84
CA CYS A 143 7.43 -2.27 10.63
C CYS A 143 6.66 -1.95 11.92
N ALA A 144 5.70 -2.81 12.26
CA ALA A 144 4.99 -2.76 13.53
C ALA A 144 5.30 -4.02 14.34
N HIS A 145 5.65 -3.86 15.60
CA HIS A 145 5.80 -5.00 16.50
C HIS A 145 4.41 -5.47 16.98
N GLY A 146 4.13 -6.76 16.84
CA GLY A 146 2.83 -7.33 17.14
C GLY A 146 2.54 -8.58 16.33
N VAL A 147 1.30 -9.03 16.38
CA VAL A 147 0.84 -10.23 15.68
C VAL A 147 -0.30 -9.85 14.75
N LEU A 148 -0.22 -10.24 13.49
CA LEU A 148 -1.27 -10.03 12.50
C LEU A 148 -1.95 -11.37 12.22
N VAL A 149 -3.26 -11.41 12.48
CA VAL A 149 -4.12 -12.56 12.24
C VAL A 149 -5.32 -12.15 11.40
N ASN A 150 -5.82 -13.06 10.57
CA ASN A 150 -7.08 -12.90 9.87
C ASN A 150 -8.17 -13.67 10.62
N VAL A 151 -9.14 -12.94 11.16
CA VAL A 151 -10.23 -13.45 11.98
C VAL A 151 -11.54 -13.23 11.23
N TYR A 152 -12.16 -14.33 10.78
CA TYR A 152 -13.35 -14.28 9.93
C TYR A 152 -13.19 -13.35 8.70
N GLY A 153 -12.06 -13.37 8.02
CA GLY A 153 -11.81 -12.52 6.85
C GLY A 153 -11.37 -11.09 7.17
N LEU A 154 -11.42 -10.66 8.43
CA LEU A 154 -10.98 -9.33 8.89
C LEU A 154 -9.55 -9.42 9.42
N GLY A 155 -8.63 -8.59 8.92
CA GLY A 155 -7.27 -8.58 9.47
C GLY A 155 -7.14 -7.73 10.73
N VAL A 156 -6.64 -8.37 11.80
CA VAL A 156 -6.51 -7.81 13.14
C VAL A 156 -5.04 -7.74 13.53
N LEU A 157 -4.54 -6.52 13.73
CA LEU A 157 -3.21 -6.28 14.28
C LEU A 157 -3.29 -6.24 15.81
N ILE A 158 -2.71 -7.25 16.47
CA ILE A 158 -2.66 -7.38 17.93
C ILE A 158 -1.31 -6.84 18.43
N GLN A 159 -1.35 -5.78 19.23
CA GLN A 159 -0.18 -5.18 19.87
C GLN A 159 -0.33 -5.19 21.39
N GLY A 160 0.77 -4.91 22.09
CA GLY A 160 0.84 -4.94 23.54
C GLY A 160 2.27 -5.19 24.00
N ASP A 161 2.51 -5.06 25.29
CA ASP A 161 3.84 -5.20 25.87
C ASP A 161 4.43 -6.61 25.65
N SER A 162 5.75 -6.76 25.80
CA SER A 162 6.37 -8.08 25.69
C SER A 162 5.89 -9.00 26.82
N GLY A 163 5.48 -10.23 26.48
CA GLY A 163 4.99 -11.20 27.45
C GLY A 163 3.55 -11.01 27.93
N VAL A 164 2.78 -10.08 27.33
CA VAL A 164 1.34 -9.89 27.62
C VAL A 164 0.45 -11.04 27.14
N GLY A 165 0.98 -11.96 26.31
CA GLY A 165 0.23 -13.08 25.76
C GLY A 165 -0.21 -12.93 24.30
N LYS A 166 0.48 -12.10 23.48
CA LYS A 166 0.09 -11.85 22.08
C LYS A 166 0.13 -13.13 21.23
N SER A 167 1.26 -13.82 21.26
CA SER A 167 1.50 -15.03 20.47
C SER A 167 0.67 -16.21 20.98
N GLU A 168 0.47 -16.31 22.30
CA GLU A 168 -0.44 -17.31 22.91
C GLU A 168 -1.90 -17.08 22.51
N CYS A 169 -2.36 -15.82 22.48
CA CYS A 169 -3.69 -15.47 21.99
C CYS A 169 -3.84 -15.80 20.50
N ALA A 170 -2.81 -15.54 19.69
CA ALA A 170 -2.82 -15.88 18.28
C ALA A 170 -2.83 -17.39 18.04
N LEU A 171 -2.09 -18.16 18.84
CA LEU A 171 -2.10 -19.63 18.80
C LEU A 171 -3.50 -20.19 19.11
N GLU A 172 -4.22 -19.60 20.07
CA GLU A 172 -5.59 -19.99 20.34
C GLU A 172 -6.53 -19.66 19.17
N LEU A 173 -6.39 -18.48 18.55
CA LEU A 173 -7.15 -18.12 17.35
C LEU A 173 -6.87 -19.10 16.19
N LEU A 174 -5.61 -19.47 15.97
CA LEU A 174 -5.23 -20.49 14.99
C LEU A 174 -5.92 -21.83 15.26
N LYS A 175 -5.95 -22.27 16.52
CA LYS A 175 -6.62 -23.51 16.91
C LYS A 175 -8.13 -23.48 16.63
N ARG A 176 -8.73 -22.29 16.63
CA ARG A 176 -10.14 -22.04 16.29
C ARG A 176 -10.40 -21.91 14.78
N GLY A 177 -9.37 -22.06 13.95
CA GLY A 177 -9.47 -22.03 12.49
C GLY A 177 -9.19 -20.66 11.85
N HIS A 178 -8.66 -19.71 12.62
CA HIS A 178 -8.20 -18.42 12.08
C HIS A 178 -6.79 -18.56 11.49
N VAL A 179 -6.36 -17.52 10.79
CA VAL A 179 -5.17 -17.59 9.93
C VAL A 179 -4.10 -16.63 10.44
N LEU A 180 -2.87 -17.09 10.54
CA LEU A 180 -1.71 -16.26 10.87
C LEU A 180 -1.14 -15.61 9.61
N ILE A 181 -0.84 -14.32 9.69
CA ILE A 181 -0.07 -13.63 8.66
C ILE A 181 1.36 -13.42 9.13
N ALA A 182 1.54 -12.90 10.35
CA ALA A 182 2.83 -12.55 10.91
C ALA A 182 2.79 -12.59 12.44
N ASP A 183 3.88 -13.04 13.06
CA ASP A 183 4.16 -12.96 14.48
C ASP A 183 5.41 -12.11 14.72
N ASP A 184 5.48 -11.44 15.87
CA ASP A 184 6.53 -10.51 16.30
C ASP A 184 6.69 -9.23 15.43
N ILE A 185 7.02 -9.36 14.15
CA ILE A 185 7.26 -8.25 13.22
C ILE A 185 6.27 -8.31 12.07
N VAL A 186 5.49 -7.25 11.90
CA VAL A 186 4.57 -7.06 10.79
C VAL A 186 5.11 -5.97 9.87
N GLU A 187 5.43 -6.32 8.63
CA GLU A 187 5.70 -5.34 7.57
C GLU A 187 4.36 -4.74 7.13
N VAL A 188 4.18 -3.43 7.37
CA VAL A 188 2.97 -2.70 7.01
C VAL A 188 3.25 -1.82 5.82
N LYS A 189 2.43 -1.97 4.79
CA LYS A 189 2.55 -1.25 3.53
C LYS A 189 1.26 -0.52 3.20
N ARG A 190 1.36 0.78 2.92
CA ARG A 190 0.21 1.56 2.47
C ARG A 190 -0.10 1.25 1.00
N ARG A 191 -1.35 0.92 0.72
CA ARG A 191 -1.88 0.64 -0.62
C ARG A 191 -2.77 1.78 -1.10
N ILE A 192 -3.13 1.72 -2.38
CA ILE A 192 -4.09 2.62 -3.03
C ILE A 192 -5.39 2.63 -2.20
N GLY A 193 -6.02 3.80 -2.07
CA GLY A 193 -7.28 3.95 -1.36
C GLY A 193 -7.14 4.03 0.17
N TYR A 194 -5.97 4.43 0.69
CA TYR A 194 -5.72 4.54 2.14
C TYR A 194 -5.93 3.21 2.88
N MET A 195 -5.60 2.09 2.24
CA MET A 195 -5.64 0.78 2.88
C MET A 195 -4.26 0.38 3.36
N LEU A 196 -4.19 -0.35 4.47
CA LEU A 196 -2.95 -0.92 4.98
C LEU A 196 -2.93 -2.42 4.69
N MET A 197 -1.85 -2.89 4.09
CA MET A 197 -1.56 -4.30 3.90
C MET A 197 -0.46 -4.70 4.86
N GLY A 198 -0.69 -5.74 5.67
CA GLY A 198 0.33 -6.32 6.54
C GLY A 198 0.82 -7.66 6.00
N SER A 199 2.10 -7.94 6.17
CA SER A 199 2.75 -9.21 5.81
C SER A 199 3.87 -9.55 6.80
N SER A 200 4.32 -10.81 6.80
CA SER A 200 5.52 -11.21 7.56
C SER A 200 6.80 -10.96 6.74
N PRO A 201 7.90 -10.51 7.37
CA PRO A 201 9.23 -10.56 6.78
C PRO A 201 9.57 -11.96 6.28
N LYS A 202 10.30 -12.06 5.16
CA LYS A 202 10.59 -13.34 4.50
C LYS A 202 11.26 -14.39 5.40
N ASN A 203 12.07 -13.96 6.35
CA ASN A 203 12.81 -14.83 7.27
C ASN A 203 11.98 -15.30 8.47
N LEU A 204 10.87 -14.63 8.80
CA LEU A 204 9.98 -14.97 9.92
C LEU A 204 8.66 -15.59 9.43
N LYS A 205 8.53 -15.81 8.12
CA LYS A 205 7.32 -16.29 7.50
C LYS A 205 6.92 -17.65 8.08
N HIS A 206 5.67 -17.75 8.52
CA HIS A 206 5.05 -18.97 9.09
C HIS A 206 5.61 -19.44 10.44
N TYR A 207 6.65 -18.80 10.96
CA TYR A 207 7.17 -19.09 12.29
C TYR A 207 6.49 -18.26 13.37
N MET A 208 6.41 -18.81 14.58
CA MET A 208 5.90 -18.14 15.77
C MET A 208 6.78 -18.51 16.97
N GLU A 209 7.10 -17.54 17.83
CA GLU A 209 7.78 -17.82 19.10
C GLU A 209 6.74 -17.96 20.22
N VAL A 210 6.72 -19.12 20.88
CA VAL A 210 5.84 -19.34 22.03
C VAL A 210 6.68 -19.66 23.26
N ARG A 211 6.50 -18.87 24.32
CA ARG A 211 7.26 -19.05 25.56
C ARG A 211 6.98 -20.44 26.16
N GLY A 212 8.04 -21.13 26.54
CA GLY A 212 7.97 -22.50 27.05
C GLY A 212 7.92 -23.59 25.99
N LEU A 213 7.66 -23.26 24.72
CA LEU A 213 7.72 -24.20 23.59
C LEU A 213 8.90 -23.91 22.63
N GLY A 214 9.31 -22.65 22.52
CA GLY A 214 10.31 -22.19 21.55
C GLY A 214 9.67 -21.75 20.24
N ILE A 215 10.46 -21.73 19.17
CA ILE A 215 10.00 -21.40 17.81
C ILE A 215 9.26 -22.59 17.22
N ILE A 216 8.06 -22.35 16.71
CA ILE A 216 7.22 -23.34 16.04
C ILE A 216 6.94 -22.94 14.60
N ASP A 217 6.76 -23.93 13.73
CA ASP A 217 6.29 -23.73 12.36
C ASP A 217 4.77 -23.95 12.30
N VAL A 218 4.03 -22.88 12.03
CA VAL A 218 2.57 -22.90 12.02
C VAL A 218 2.03 -23.65 10.80
N GLU A 219 2.70 -23.60 9.65
CA GLU A 219 2.29 -24.31 8.45
C GLU A 219 2.40 -25.82 8.65
N LEU A 220 3.49 -26.31 9.25
CA LEU A 220 3.67 -27.73 9.51
C LEU A 220 2.74 -28.27 10.60
N LEU A 221 2.42 -27.45 11.62
CA LEU A 221 1.58 -27.89 12.75
C LEU A 221 0.08 -27.82 12.46
N PHE A 222 -0.38 -26.80 11.73
CA PHE A 222 -1.80 -26.51 11.52
C PHE A 222 -2.25 -26.60 10.04
N GLY A 223 -1.29 -26.75 9.12
CA GLY A 223 -1.52 -26.93 7.69
C GLY A 223 -1.58 -25.62 6.90
N ILE A 224 -1.61 -25.73 5.57
CA ILE A 224 -1.57 -24.56 4.67
C ILE A 224 -2.77 -23.62 4.84
N GLY A 225 -3.88 -24.10 5.43
CA GLY A 225 -5.08 -23.30 5.67
C GLY A 225 -4.98 -22.33 6.85
N SER A 226 -3.96 -22.45 7.70
CA SER A 226 -3.76 -21.60 8.88
C SER A 226 -2.76 -20.47 8.66
N ILE A 227 -2.22 -20.32 7.44
CA ILE A 227 -1.27 -19.28 7.08
C ILE A 227 -1.75 -18.47 5.87
N MET A 228 -1.35 -17.20 5.80
CA MET A 228 -1.57 -16.35 4.63
C MET A 228 -0.42 -15.36 4.49
N ASP A 229 -0.01 -15.07 3.26
CA ASP A 229 1.16 -14.23 2.99
C ASP A 229 0.96 -12.76 3.38
N GLN A 230 -0.27 -12.26 3.24
CA GLN A 230 -0.63 -10.88 3.49
C GLN A 230 -2.12 -10.74 3.77
N SER A 231 -2.51 -9.77 4.60
CA SER A 231 -3.91 -9.40 4.85
C SER A 231 -4.03 -7.89 4.99
N LEU A 232 -5.20 -7.34 4.66
CA LEU A 232 -5.51 -5.96 5.04
C LEU A 232 -5.49 -5.83 6.56
N ILE A 233 -5.04 -4.69 7.08
CA ILE A 233 -5.15 -4.34 8.49
C ILE A 233 -6.38 -3.45 8.63
N GLU A 234 -7.44 -4.00 9.20
CA GLU A 234 -8.75 -3.34 9.30
C GLU A 234 -9.16 -3.07 10.74
N MET A 235 -8.49 -3.69 11.70
CA MET A 235 -8.71 -3.50 13.12
C MET A 235 -7.39 -3.62 13.88
N HIS A 236 -7.21 -2.76 14.87
CA HIS A 236 -6.12 -2.83 15.83
C HIS A 236 -6.66 -3.24 17.20
N VAL A 237 -5.96 -4.15 17.86
CA VAL A 237 -6.26 -4.57 19.24
C VAL A 237 -5.01 -4.35 20.08
N LYS A 238 -5.12 -3.55 21.14
CA LYS A 238 -4.07 -3.38 22.13
C LYS A 238 -4.37 -4.18 23.38
N LEU A 239 -3.54 -5.17 23.68
CA LEU A 239 -3.57 -5.92 24.92
C LEU A 239 -2.82 -5.15 26.01
N GLU A 240 -3.46 -4.94 27.15
CA GLU A 240 -2.90 -4.20 28.28
C GLU A 240 -2.94 -5.05 29.55
N CYS A 241 -1.78 -5.26 30.19
CA CYS A 241 -1.73 -5.89 31.50
C CYS A 241 -2.34 -4.95 32.55
N VAL A 242 -3.26 -5.47 33.36
CA VAL A 242 -3.82 -4.72 34.50
C VAL A 242 -3.14 -5.21 35.77
N ALA A 243 -2.44 -4.30 36.47
CA ALA A 243 -1.78 -4.63 37.73
C ALA A 243 -2.80 -4.99 38.84
N PRO A 244 -2.49 -5.94 39.74
CA PRO A 244 -3.34 -6.25 40.89
C PRO A 244 -3.48 -5.01 41.78
N GLY A 245 -4.70 -4.46 41.90
CA GLY A 245 -5.00 -3.26 42.69
C GLY A 245 -5.14 -1.95 41.87
N GLY A 246 -4.79 -1.96 40.58
CA GLY A 246 -4.91 -0.81 39.67
C GLY A 246 -6.18 -0.84 38.84
N LEU A 247 -7.32 -1.15 39.45
CA LEU A 247 -8.59 -1.45 38.77
C LEU A 247 -9.28 -0.18 38.21
N ASN A 248 -8.59 0.67 37.46
CA ASN A 248 -9.22 1.73 36.67
C ASN A 248 -9.83 1.15 35.38
N LEU A 249 -10.77 0.21 35.56
CA LEU A 249 -11.72 -0.26 34.53
C LEU A 249 -12.63 0.88 34.00
N SER A 250 -12.49 2.09 34.53
CA SER A 250 -13.12 3.32 34.07
C SER A 250 -12.57 3.81 32.73
N ASN A 251 -11.35 3.42 32.34
CA ASN A 251 -10.73 3.81 31.07
C ASN A 251 -11.12 2.91 29.89
N TYR A 252 -11.85 1.83 30.15
CA TYR A 252 -12.34 0.91 29.12
C TYR A 252 -13.79 1.22 28.80
N ASP A 253 -14.10 1.28 27.50
CA ASP A 253 -15.46 1.56 27.05
C ASP A 253 -16.39 0.38 27.38
N ARG A 254 -17.44 0.66 28.15
CA ARG A 254 -18.49 -0.29 28.53
C ARG A 254 -19.72 -0.17 27.63
N THR A 255 -19.84 0.94 26.91
CA THR A 255 -21.02 1.30 26.12
C THR A 255 -20.85 0.94 24.65
N GLY A 256 -19.61 0.85 24.16
CA GLY A 256 -19.28 0.68 22.76
C GLY A 256 -19.62 1.90 21.89
N LEU A 257 -19.89 3.05 22.53
CA LEU A 257 -20.22 4.32 21.88
C LEU A 257 -18.96 5.11 21.51
N SER A 258 -17.84 4.87 22.19
CA SER A 258 -16.58 5.53 21.85
C SER A 258 -15.84 4.73 20.79
N THR A 259 -15.46 5.41 19.70
CA THR A 259 -14.58 4.86 18.67
C THR A 259 -13.18 5.39 18.91
N SER A 260 -12.28 4.53 19.36
CA SER A 260 -10.86 4.81 19.34
C SER A 260 -10.25 4.40 18.00
N GLU A 261 -9.29 5.18 17.52
CA GLU A 261 -8.55 4.90 16.30
C GLU A 261 -7.05 5.03 16.58
N VAL A 262 -6.24 4.33 15.78
CA VAL A 262 -4.78 4.49 15.74
C VAL A 262 -4.39 4.81 14.31
N THR A 263 -3.42 5.71 14.12
CA THR A 263 -2.94 6.07 12.79
C THR A 263 -1.65 5.31 12.48
N ILE A 264 -1.63 4.58 11.37
CA ILE A 264 -0.43 3.89 10.86
C ILE A 264 -0.24 4.35 9.40
N LEU A 265 0.95 4.88 9.06
CA LEU A 265 1.24 5.45 7.72
C LEU A 265 0.18 6.45 7.22
N ASP A 266 -0.30 7.32 8.12
CA ASP A 266 -1.39 8.29 7.90
C ASP A 266 -2.76 7.68 7.57
N VAL A 267 -2.96 6.40 7.87
CA VAL A 267 -4.26 5.72 7.74
C VAL A 267 -4.84 5.48 9.13
N PRO A 268 -6.03 6.01 9.44
CA PRO A 268 -6.73 5.73 10.69
C PRO A 268 -7.33 4.32 10.66
N ILE A 269 -7.06 3.53 11.70
CA ILE A 269 -7.56 2.17 11.89
C ILE A 269 -8.34 2.10 13.21
N PRO A 270 -9.55 1.52 13.24
CA PRO A 270 -10.30 1.34 14.48
C PRO A 270 -9.51 0.47 15.47
N SER A 271 -9.39 0.99 16.68
CA SER A 271 -8.53 0.45 17.74
C SER A 271 -9.39 0.04 18.93
N LEU A 272 -9.12 -1.14 19.50
CA LEU A 272 -9.77 -1.65 20.70
C LEU A 272 -8.71 -1.97 21.77
N ARG A 273 -8.90 -1.49 22.99
CA ARG A 273 -8.05 -1.85 24.13
C ARG A 273 -8.70 -2.98 24.92
N LEU A 274 -8.00 -4.10 25.08
CA LEU A 274 -8.46 -5.26 25.84
C LEU A 274 -7.55 -5.49 27.06
N PRO A 275 -8.10 -5.49 28.28
CA PRO A 275 -7.31 -5.79 29.46
C PRO A 275 -7.08 -7.30 29.59
N VAL A 276 -5.83 -7.68 29.86
CA VAL A 276 -5.42 -9.05 30.12
C VAL A 276 -5.53 -9.32 31.61
N THR A 277 -6.49 -10.16 31.99
CA THR A 277 -6.67 -10.64 33.37
C THR A 277 -6.86 -12.15 33.37
N PRO A 278 -6.44 -12.86 34.44
CA PRO A 278 -6.68 -14.30 34.56
C PRO A 278 -8.15 -14.67 34.38
N GLY A 279 -8.41 -15.79 33.69
CA GLY A 279 -9.75 -16.30 33.43
C GLY A 279 -10.49 -15.65 32.25
N ARG A 280 -9.93 -14.62 31.60
CA ARG A 280 -10.47 -14.07 30.34
C ARG A 280 -9.90 -14.81 29.15
N ASN A 281 -10.78 -15.24 28.25
CA ASN A 281 -10.39 -15.77 26.95
C ASN A 281 -10.28 -14.62 25.94
N LEU A 282 -9.06 -14.18 25.65
CA LEU A 282 -8.81 -13.05 24.76
C LEU A 282 -9.16 -13.39 23.30
N ALA A 283 -8.92 -14.63 22.87
CA ALA A 283 -9.25 -15.07 21.52
C ALA A 283 -10.75 -14.90 21.23
N VAL A 284 -11.62 -15.35 22.15
CA VAL A 284 -13.08 -15.16 22.03
C VAL A 284 -13.46 -13.68 21.98
N LEU A 285 -12.82 -12.83 22.79
CA LEU A 285 -13.10 -11.39 22.76
C LEU A 285 -12.71 -10.76 21.42
N ILE A 286 -11.57 -11.16 20.85
CA ILE A 286 -11.12 -10.70 19.53
C ILE A 286 -12.05 -11.21 18.43
N GLU A 287 -12.53 -12.45 18.50
CA GLU A 287 -13.54 -12.99 17.57
C GLU A 287 -14.81 -12.14 17.55
N VAL A 288 -15.38 -11.88 18.73
CA VAL A 288 -16.59 -11.05 18.87
C VAL A 288 -16.33 -9.62 18.41
N ALA A 289 -15.18 -9.05 18.76
CA ALA A 289 -14.81 -7.71 18.33
C ALA A 289 -14.65 -7.61 16.80
N SER A 290 -14.09 -8.65 16.17
CA SER A 290 -13.94 -8.72 14.71
C SER A 290 -15.30 -8.77 14.02
N LEU A 291 -16.24 -9.58 14.53
CA LEU A 291 -17.63 -9.61 14.02
C LEU A 291 -18.32 -8.25 14.19
N ASN A 292 -18.16 -7.61 15.34
CA ASN A 292 -18.71 -6.28 15.58
C ASN A 292 -18.11 -5.22 14.65
N GLN A 293 -16.80 -5.30 14.38
CA GLN A 293 -16.16 -4.40 13.42
C GLN A 293 -16.65 -4.63 11.98
N ARG A 294 -16.87 -5.89 11.58
CA ARG A 294 -17.51 -6.19 10.28
C ARG A 294 -18.91 -5.61 10.17
N LEU A 295 -19.72 -5.68 11.23
CA LEU A 295 -21.03 -5.03 11.27
C LEU A 295 -20.93 -3.51 11.12
N LYS A 296 -19.96 -2.88 11.80
CA LYS A 296 -19.70 -1.43 11.65
C LYS A 296 -19.29 -1.08 10.22
N ASN A 297 -18.43 -1.88 9.58
CA ASN A 297 -18.04 -1.70 8.18
C ASN A 297 -19.23 -1.82 7.21
N GLN A 298 -20.29 -2.55 7.59
CA GLN A 298 -21.56 -2.64 6.87
C GLN A 298 -22.58 -1.54 7.26
N GLY A 299 -22.22 -0.62 8.15
CA GLY A 299 -23.09 0.48 8.62
C GLY A 299 -24.00 0.13 9.81
N TYR A 300 -23.83 -1.03 10.43
CA TYR A 300 -24.60 -1.44 11.60
C TYR A 300 -23.89 -1.07 12.91
N PHE A 301 -24.38 -0.01 13.57
CA PHE A 301 -23.87 0.46 14.86
C PHE A 301 -24.80 0.05 16.03
N VAL A 302 -24.55 -1.14 16.61
CA VAL A 302 -25.42 -1.74 17.65
C VAL A 302 -25.57 -0.85 18.89
N ALA A 303 -24.47 -0.30 19.42
CA ALA A 303 -24.48 0.56 20.59
C ALA A 303 -25.34 1.82 20.38
N LYS A 304 -25.28 2.42 19.18
CA LYS A 304 -26.10 3.58 18.82
C LYS A 304 -27.59 3.21 18.77
N LYS A 305 -27.94 2.09 18.13
CA LYS A 305 -29.34 1.60 18.08
C LYS A 305 -29.90 1.28 19.46
N PHE A 306 -29.08 0.69 20.33
CA PHE A 306 -29.47 0.39 21.71
C PHE A 306 -29.71 1.67 22.51
N ASN A 307 -28.80 2.64 22.42
CA ASN A 307 -28.97 3.95 23.07
C ASN A 307 -30.22 4.69 22.57
N GLU A 308 -30.47 4.70 21.26
CA GLU A 308 -31.69 5.27 20.67
C GLU A 308 -32.96 4.58 21.21
N SER A 309 -32.91 3.26 21.42
CA SER A 309 -34.04 2.49 21.95
C SER A 309 -34.28 2.82 23.44
N LEU A 310 -33.22 2.91 24.24
CA LEU A 310 -33.32 3.33 25.65
C LEU A 310 -33.87 4.75 25.79
N ILE A 311 -33.42 5.69 24.97
CA ILE A 311 -33.93 7.07 24.97
C ILE A 311 -35.43 7.09 24.63
N LYS A 312 -35.87 6.27 23.67
CA LYS A 312 -37.30 6.14 23.31
C LYS A 312 -38.14 5.58 24.46
N GLU A 313 -37.66 4.55 25.16
CA GLU A 313 -38.38 3.97 26.31
C GLU A 313 -38.46 4.93 27.51
N ILE A 314 -37.38 5.65 27.79
CA ILE A 314 -37.34 6.66 28.88
C ILE A 314 -38.22 7.86 28.54
N GLY A 315 -38.26 8.28 27.26
CA GLY A 315 -39.16 9.34 26.78
C GLY A 315 -40.64 8.94 26.79
N GLY A 316 -40.95 7.66 26.57
CA GLY A 316 -42.31 7.12 26.59
C GLY A 316 -42.93 6.98 27.98
N LYS A 317 -42.11 6.82 29.04
CA LYS A 317 -42.58 6.73 30.44
C LYS A 317 -42.95 8.07 31.10
N LYS A 318 -42.80 9.20 30.40
CA LYS A 318 -43.15 10.56 30.89
C LYS A 318 -44.52 11.06 30.40
N ARG A 319 -45.38 10.19 29.89
CA ARG A 319 -46.77 10.51 29.52
C ARG A 319 -47.76 9.69 30.32
#